data_AF-A0A9D7CYB6-F1
#
_entry.id   AF-A0A9D7CYB6-F1
#
_cell.length_a   1.000
_cell.length_b   1.000
_cell.length_c   1.000
_cell.angle_alpha   90.00
_cell.angle_beta   90.00
_cell.angle_gamma   90.00
#
_symmetry.space_group_name_H-M   'P 1'
#
loop_
_entity.id
_entity.type
_entity.pdbx_description
1 polymer ?
#
loop_
_entity_poly.entity_id
_entity_poly.type
_entity_poly.pdbx_seq_one_letter_code
_entity_poly.pdbx_strand_id
1 'polypeptide(L)'
;MQTTRREALRAMTMFAGTLFALPHLSGCSGDPSGDNLDDEEQGESEEELRRKKDGSTAAAKCTDNARDKTISFNHGHELRVSKEDVAAGAAQTYSIGGQADHSHSVTLTAAHFTKIRANKSVKITSTDAFGHSHVVTVSCG
;
A
#
# COMPACT_ATOMS: atom_id res chain seq x y z
N MET A 1 34.86 -16.51 -12.34
CA MET A 1 33.54 -15.87 -12.47
C MET A 1 33.48 -14.80 -11.38
N GLN A 2 33.78 -13.55 -11.73
CA GLN A 2 33.97 -12.45 -10.78
C GLN A 2 32.64 -11.80 -10.43
N THR A 3 32.53 -11.44 -9.16
CA THR A 3 31.40 -10.83 -8.46
C THR A 3 31.17 -9.36 -8.79
N THR A 4 29.87 -9.01 -8.81
CA THR A 4 29.24 -7.79 -8.28
C THR A 4 29.61 -6.42 -8.88
N ARG A 5 28.72 -5.90 -9.75
CA ARG A 5 28.55 -4.45 -9.94
C ARG A 5 27.69 -3.88 -8.82
N ARG A 6 28.32 -3.57 -7.69
CA ARG A 6 27.89 -2.51 -6.77
C ARG A 6 28.82 -1.34 -7.01
N GLU A 7 28.35 -0.36 -7.77
CA GLU A 7 28.95 0.98 -7.84
C GLU A 7 27.80 1.94 -7.54
N ALA A 8 27.91 2.67 -6.42
CA ALA A 8 28.51 4.00 -6.36
C ALA A 8 27.48 5.03 -6.90
N LEU A 9 27.18 6.14 -6.25
CA LEU A 9 27.88 6.86 -5.22
C LEU A 9 26.88 7.90 -4.66
N ARG A 10 27.08 8.25 -3.40
CA ARG A 10 26.51 9.43 -2.71
C ARG A 10 26.65 10.73 -3.51
N ALA A 11 25.60 11.55 -3.54
CA ALA A 11 25.60 13.00 -3.72
C ALA A 11 24.15 13.48 -3.42
N MET A 12 23.79 14.55 -2.71
CA MET A 12 24.46 15.71 -2.13
C MET A 12 23.72 16.13 -0.85
N THR A 13 24.47 16.69 0.09
CA THR A 13 23.97 17.49 1.22
C THR A 13 23.95 18.97 0.78
N MET A 14 22.95 19.76 1.21
CA MET A 14 23.08 21.13 1.79
C MET A 14 21.92 22.09 1.44
N PHE A 15 21.72 23.02 2.39
CA PHE A 15 20.96 24.28 2.39
C PHE A 15 19.43 24.21 2.59
N ALA A 16 18.76 25.09 3.34
CA ALA A 16 19.02 26.00 4.47
C ALA A 16 17.78 26.92 4.52
N GLY A 17 17.15 27.12 5.69
CA GLY A 17 16.15 28.18 5.93
C GLY A 17 14.85 28.03 5.13
N THR A 18 13.69 28.52 5.55
CA THR A 18 13.42 29.75 6.28
C THR A 18 12.02 29.63 6.86
N LEU A 19 11.84 29.98 8.14
CA LEU A 19 10.53 30.23 8.73
C LEU A 19 9.90 31.46 8.07
N PHE A 20 8.67 31.34 7.58
CA PHE A 20 7.77 32.47 7.39
C PHE A 20 6.50 32.20 8.20
N ALA A 21 6.41 32.89 9.34
CA ALA A 21 5.16 33.25 9.99
C ALA A 21 4.78 34.67 9.54
N LEU A 22 3.48 34.97 9.46
CA LEU A 22 2.79 36.28 9.58
C LEU A 22 1.39 36.17 8.90
N PRO A 23 0.43 37.10 9.14
CA PRO A 23 -0.41 37.20 10.34
C PRO A 23 -1.91 37.21 10.03
N HIS A 24 -2.75 37.06 11.07
CA HIS A 24 -4.19 37.35 11.02
C HIS A 24 -4.45 38.83 10.72
N LEU A 25 -5.33 39.14 9.77
CA LEU A 25 -5.94 40.47 9.62
C LEU A 25 -7.45 40.40 9.81
N SER A 26 -7.92 41.33 10.63
CA SER A 26 -9.28 41.60 11.06
C SER A 26 -10.07 42.37 9.98
N GLY A 27 -11.38 42.11 9.86
CA GLY A 27 -12.27 42.95 9.05
C GLY A 27 -13.75 42.55 9.11
N CYS A 28 -14.53 43.27 9.92
CA CYS A 28 -16.00 43.32 9.86
C CYS A 28 -16.48 44.49 8.98
N SER A 29 -17.69 44.31 8.44
CA SER A 29 -18.79 45.30 8.24
C SER A 29 -19.26 45.49 6.81
N GLY A 30 -20.51 45.06 6.57
CA GLY A 30 -21.31 45.44 5.41
C GLY A 30 -22.61 44.64 5.30
N ASP A 31 -23.66 45.02 6.04
CA ASP A 31 -25.04 44.69 5.68
C ASP A 31 -25.50 45.62 4.55
N PRO A 32 -26.14 45.06 3.51
CA PRO A 32 -27.37 45.67 3.02
C PRO A 32 -28.49 44.65 2.87
N SER A 33 -29.68 45.07 3.31
CA SER A 33 -30.97 44.45 3.03
C SER A 33 -31.15 44.19 1.54
N GLY A 34 -31.50 42.95 1.20
CA GLY A 34 -31.79 42.51 -0.16
C GLY A 34 -32.67 41.27 -0.10
N ASP A 35 -33.87 41.44 -0.62
CA ASP A 35 -35.02 40.58 -0.38
C ASP A 35 -35.06 39.42 -1.40
N ASN A 36 -35.33 38.22 -0.90
CA ASN A 36 -35.82 37.00 -1.57
C ASN A 36 -35.33 36.70 -2.99
N LEU A 37 -34.57 35.62 -3.19
CA LEU A 37 -34.84 34.63 -4.23
C LEU A 37 -34.27 33.28 -3.83
N ASP A 38 -35.08 32.26 -4.09
CA ASP A 38 -34.92 30.85 -3.77
C ASP A 38 -33.58 30.27 -4.25
N ASP A 39 -32.76 29.82 -3.31
CA ASP A 39 -31.78 28.76 -3.55
C ASP A 39 -31.85 27.81 -2.36
N GLU A 40 -32.36 26.60 -2.62
CA GLU A 40 -32.32 25.49 -1.69
C GLU A 40 -30.86 25.12 -1.42
N GLU A 41 -30.26 25.81 -0.44
CA GLU A 41 -29.05 25.35 0.21
C GLU A 41 -29.43 24.13 1.04
N GLN A 42 -29.50 22.98 0.36
CA GLN A 42 -29.42 21.69 1.02
C GLN A 42 -28.08 21.70 1.75
N GLY A 43 -28.16 22.02 3.04
CA GLY A 43 -27.05 21.87 3.97
C GLY A 43 -26.49 20.47 3.77
N GLU A 44 -25.28 20.41 3.24
CA GLU A 44 -24.52 19.17 3.13
C GLU A 44 -24.41 18.62 4.55
N SER A 45 -25.21 17.61 4.83
CA SER A 45 -25.30 17.03 6.16
C SER A 45 -23.89 16.61 6.59
N GLU A 46 -23.58 16.73 7.88
CA GLU A 46 -22.32 16.28 8.46
C GLU A 46 -22.02 14.77 8.20
N GLU A 47 -22.93 14.07 7.54
CA GLU A 47 -22.77 12.74 6.98
C GLU A 47 -21.79 12.68 5.79
N GLU A 48 -21.68 13.72 4.95
CA GLU A 48 -20.70 13.73 3.84
C GLU A 48 -19.27 13.99 4.35
N LEU A 49 -19.11 14.81 5.40
CA LEU A 49 -17.82 14.98 6.06
C LEU A 49 -17.39 13.71 6.83
N ARG A 50 -18.34 12.88 7.30
CA ARG A 50 -18.08 11.51 7.76
C ARG A 50 -17.67 10.59 6.62
N ARG A 51 -18.22 10.75 5.42
CA ARG A 51 -17.85 9.97 4.24
C ARG A 51 -16.41 10.25 3.77
N LYS A 52 -15.86 11.44 4.05
CA LYS A 52 -14.45 11.80 3.78
C LYS A 52 -13.51 11.54 4.97
N LYS A 53 -14.07 11.29 6.16
CA LYS A 53 -13.37 10.85 7.38
C LYS A 53 -13.50 9.34 7.64
N ASP A 54 -14.10 8.61 6.69
CA ASP A 54 -13.93 7.18 6.48
C ASP A 54 -12.94 6.91 5.32
N GLY A 55 -11.88 7.73 5.27
CA GLY A 55 -10.54 7.20 5.06
C GLY A 55 -10.17 6.22 6.19
N SER A 56 -11.04 5.24 6.43
CA SER A 56 -10.79 4.04 7.17
C SER A 56 -9.59 3.44 6.46
N THR A 57 -8.42 3.73 7.02
CA THR A 57 -7.36 2.77 7.19
C THR A 57 -8.05 1.45 7.46
N ALA A 58 -8.33 0.69 6.40
CA ALA A 58 -9.08 -0.54 6.48
C ALA A 58 -8.32 -1.39 7.49
N ALA A 59 -8.85 -1.41 8.72
CA ALA A 59 -8.21 -2.07 9.84
C ALA A 59 -7.91 -3.48 9.36
N ALA A 60 -6.69 -3.95 9.60
CA ALA A 60 -6.19 -5.20 9.04
C ALA A 60 -7.23 -6.31 9.23
N LYS A 61 -7.93 -6.67 8.14
CA LYS A 61 -8.94 -7.74 8.16
C LYS A 61 -8.29 -9.11 8.09
N CYS A 62 -6.97 -9.13 7.94
CA CYS A 62 -6.17 -10.33 7.91
C CYS A 62 -5.65 -10.61 9.32
N THR A 63 -6.39 -11.42 10.07
CA THR A 63 -6.01 -11.91 11.40
C THR A 63 -5.11 -13.14 11.35
N ASP A 64 -5.05 -13.79 10.18
CA ASP A 64 -4.28 -15.01 9.91
C ASP A 64 -3.06 -14.73 9.03
N ASN A 65 -2.24 -15.76 8.83
CA ASN A 65 -1.15 -15.72 7.86
C ASN A 65 -1.71 -15.55 6.45
N ALA A 66 -1.05 -14.76 5.61
CA ALA A 66 -1.32 -14.79 4.18
C ALA A 66 -0.62 -15.99 3.53
N ARG A 67 -1.25 -16.54 2.49
CA ARG A 67 -0.74 -17.71 1.76
C ARG A 67 -1.09 -17.63 0.29
N ASP A 68 -0.43 -18.46 -0.52
CA ASP A 68 -0.87 -18.64 -1.90
C ASP A 68 -2.30 -19.24 -1.95
N LYS A 69 -3.10 -18.71 -2.87
CA LYS A 69 -4.38 -19.29 -3.31
C LYS A 69 -4.18 -20.07 -4.60
N THR A 70 -3.28 -19.62 -5.47
CA THR A 70 -2.84 -20.35 -6.66
C THR A 70 -1.38 -20.03 -6.97
N ILE A 71 -0.68 -21.01 -7.53
CA ILE A 71 0.63 -20.86 -8.18
C ILE A 71 0.45 -21.48 -9.58
N SER A 72 0.73 -20.73 -10.65
CA SER A 72 0.57 -21.24 -12.03
C SER A 72 1.60 -22.35 -12.30
N PHE A 73 1.23 -23.46 -12.93
CA PHE A 73 2.14 -24.60 -13.16
C PHE A 73 2.80 -25.12 -11.85
N ASN A 74 2.03 -25.12 -10.75
CA ASN A 74 2.54 -25.55 -9.45
C ASN A 74 2.92 -27.04 -9.49
N HIS A 75 4.17 -27.34 -9.16
CA HIS A 75 4.71 -28.69 -9.08
C HIS A 75 5.31 -28.99 -7.68
N GLY A 76 4.88 -28.27 -6.65
CA GLY A 76 5.29 -28.48 -5.26
C GLY A 76 5.60 -27.20 -4.48
N HIS A 77 5.47 -26.03 -5.10
CA HIS A 77 5.68 -24.73 -4.46
C HIS A 77 4.56 -24.37 -3.49
N GLU A 78 4.94 -23.60 -2.48
CA GLU A 78 4.06 -23.05 -1.45
C GLU A 78 4.61 -21.68 -1.02
N LEU A 79 3.72 -20.73 -0.76
CA LEU A 79 4.07 -19.43 -0.16
C LEU A 79 3.34 -19.28 1.18
N ARG A 80 4.10 -19.00 2.23
CA ARG A 80 3.57 -18.56 3.54
C ARG A 80 4.16 -17.21 3.90
N VAL A 81 3.28 -16.31 4.34
CA VAL A 81 3.62 -14.97 4.78
C VAL A 81 3.02 -14.77 6.17
N SER A 82 3.85 -14.45 7.15
CA SER A 82 3.39 -14.33 8.54
C SER A 82 2.39 -13.19 8.69
N LYS A 83 1.46 -13.32 9.63
CA LYS A 83 0.54 -12.23 9.98
C LYS A 83 1.30 -10.99 10.46
N GLU A 84 2.46 -11.16 11.08
CA GLU A 84 3.36 -10.09 11.52
C GLU A 84 3.91 -9.31 10.32
N ASP A 85 4.33 -10.01 9.26
CA ASP A 85 4.80 -9.37 8.02
C ASP A 85 3.66 -8.65 7.30
N VAL A 86 2.45 -9.24 7.29
CA VAL A 86 1.25 -8.60 6.74
C VAL A 86 0.89 -7.33 7.49
N ALA A 87 1.01 -7.34 8.82
CA ALA A 87 0.79 -6.19 9.67
C ALA A 87 1.86 -5.10 9.46
N ALA A 88 3.14 -5.48 9.42
CA ALA A 88 4.26 -4.57 9.17
C ALA A 88 4.13 -3.89 7.80
N GLY A 89 3.76 -4.64 6.77
CA GLY A 89 3.57 -4.12 5.41
C GLY A 89 4.83 -3.56 4.77
N ALA A 90 6.01 -3.89 5.31
CA ALA A 90 7.28 -3.53 4.71
C ALA A 90 7.56 -4.44 3.51
N ALA A 91 8.19 -3.91 2.46
CA ALA A 91 8.52 -4.71 1.30
C ALA A 91 9.49 -5.84 1.70
N GLN A 92 9.19 -7.07 1.26
CA GLN A 92 9.95 -8.27 1.65
C GLN A 92 9.92 -9.32 0.55
N THR A 93 11.02 -10.07 0.42
CA THR A 93 11.16 -11.17 -0.53
C THR A 93 10.98 -12.52 0.18
N TYR A 94 10.18 -13.39 -0.40
CA TYR A 94 9.86 -14.72 0.12
C TYR A 94 10.27 -15.79 -0.88
N SER A 95 10.89 -16.86 -0.40
CA SER A 95 11.09 -18.08 -1.16
C SER A 95 9.77 -18.84 -1.29
N ILE A 96 9.54 -19.48 -2.44
CA ILE A 96 8.37 -20.33 -2.70
C ILE A 96 8.74 -21.80 -2.90
N GLY A 97 9.74 -22.33 -2.18
CA GLY A 97 10.21 -23.71 -2.39
C GLY A 97 9.17 -24.80 -2.13
N GLY A 98 8.46 -24.75 -1.00
CA GLY A 98 7.54 -25.82 -0.61
C GLY A 98 8.22 -27.20 -0.59
N GLN A 99 7.63 -28.17 -1.29
CA GLN A 99 8.16 -29.52 -1.53
C GLN A 99 8.75 -29.69 -2.95
N ALA A 100 8.91 -28.61 -3.71
CA ALA A 100 9.50 -28.67 -5.05
C ALA A 100 11.00 -29.01 -4.97
N ASP A 101 11.55 -29.51 -6.08
CA ASP A 101 12.97 -29.84 -6.22
C ASP A 101 13.88 -28.59 -6.37
N HIS A 102 13.28 -27.43 -6.62
CA HIS A 102 13.95 -26.14 -6.65
C HIS A 102 13.08 -25.01 -6.06
N SER A 103 13.60 -23.79 -6.05
CA SER A 103 12.93 -22.65 -5.43
C SER A 103 12.97 -21.40 -6.31
N HIS A 104 11.87 -20.66 -6.29
CA HIS A 104 11.80 -19.29 -6.77
C HIS A 104 11.59 -18.32 -5.61
N SER A 105 11.62 -17.02 -5.89
CA SER A 105 11.28 -15.99 -4.93
C SER A 105 10.22 -15.03 -5.47
N VAL A 106 9.36 -14.50 -4.61
CA VAL A 106 8.43 -13.41 -4.90
C VAL A 106 8.75 -12.22 -4.00
N THR A 107 8.58 -11.01 -4.50
CA THR A 107 8.71 -9.80 -3.68
C THR A 107 7.33 -9.19 -3.45
N LEU A 108 6.93 -9.13 -2.18
CA LEU A 108 5.73 -8.41 -1.75
C LEU A 108 6.11 -6.97 -1.43
N THR A 109 5.45 -6.02 -2.07
CA THR A 109 5.63 -4.59 -1.81
C THR A 109 4.66 -4.11 -0.75
N ALA A 110 4.88 -2.91 -0.21
CA ALA A 110 3.92 -2.27 0.68
C ALA A 110 2.51 -2.16 0.07
N ALA A 111 2.41 -1.93 -1.24
CA ALA A 111 1.13 -1.90 -1.95
C ALA A 111 0.45 -3.27 -2.00
N HIS A 112 1.23 -4.37 -2.12
CA HIS A 112 0.68 -5.73 -2.03
C HIS A 112 0.12 -5.99 -0.64
N PHE A 113 0.85 -5.64 0.42
CA PHE A 113 0.39 -5.80 1.79
C PHE A 113 -0.87 -4.99 2.10
N THR A 114 -1.00 -3.76 1.59
CA THR A 114 -2.23 -2.98 1.71
C THR A 114 -3.44 -3.71 1.11
N LYS A 115 -3.27 -4.37 -0.06
CA LYS A 115 -4.34 -5.16 -0.67
C LYS A 115 -4.65 -6.42 0.15
N ILE A 116 -3.63 -7.15 0.59
CA ILE A 116 -3.77 -8.37 1.39
C ILE A 116 -4.49 -8.07 2.73
N ARG A 117 -4.12 -6.99 3.43
CA ARG A 117 -4.80 -6.55 4.66
C ARG A 117 -6.27 -6.21 4.46
N ALA A 118 -6.64 -5.76 3.27
CA ALA A 118 -8.03 -5.52 2.88
C ALA A 118 -8.78 -6.79 2.44
N ASN A 119 -8.21 -7.98 2.69
CA ASN A 119 -8.69 -9.29 2.21
C ASN A 119 -8.85 -9.36 0.68
N LYS A 120 -8.06 -8.57 -0.06
CA LYS A 120 -7.99 -8.66 -1.53
C LYS A 120 -6.84 -9.57 -1.94
N SER A 121 -7.04 -10.26 -3.06
CA SER A 121 -5.96 -11.04 -3.68
C SER A 121 -5.00 -10.16 -4.46
N VAL A 122 -3.73 -10.54 -4.47
CA VAL A 122 -2.68 -9.94 -5.31
C VAL A 122 -2.08 -11.01 -6.20
N LYS A 123 -1.75 -10.67 -7.44
CA LYS A 123 -1.02 -11.55 -8.37
C LYS A 123 0.37 -11.01 -8.58
N ILE A 124 1.39 -11.84 -8.40
CA ILE A 124 2.81 -11.48 -8.51
C ILE A 124 3.53 -12.58 -9.28
N THR A 125 4.45 -12.20 -10.17
CA THR A 125 5.34 -13.15 -10.84
C THR A 125 6.58 -13.40 -9.99
N SER A 126 6.96 -14.66 -9.83
CA SER A 126 8.20 -15.04 -9.17
C SER A 126 9.42 -14.70 -10.02
N THR A 127 10.61 -14.81 -9.43
CA THR A 127 11.87 -14.80 -10.18
C THR A 127 11.85 -15.86 -11.28
N ASP A 128 12.43 -15.53 -12.43
CA ASP A 128 12.84 -16.54 -13.41
C ASP A 128 14.08 -17.25 -12.87
N ALA A 129 13.89 -18.48 -12.45
CA ALA A 129 14.95 -19.35 -11.97
C ALA A 129 14.73 -20.72 -12.60
N PHE A 130 15.80 -21.47 -12.87
CA PHE A 130 15.69 -22.80 -13.47
C PHE A 130 14.90 -22.82 -14.80
N GLY A 131 14.90 -21.70 -15.54
CA GLY A 131 14.32 -21.57 -16.86
C GLY A 131 12.80 -21.32 -16.91
N HIS A 132 12.15 -21.02 -15.79
CA HIS A 132 10.74 -20.59 -15.78
C HIS A 132 10.38 -19.72 -14.57
N SER A 133 9.13 -19.23 -14.55
CA SER A 133 8.57 -18.47 -13.43
C SER A 133 7.11 -18.86 -13.19
N HIS A 134 6.60 -18.50 -12.01
CA HIS A 134 5.22 -18.73 -11.63
C HIS A 134 4.49 -17.41 -11.35
N VAL A 135 3.24 -17.31 -11.77
CA VAL A 135 2.30 -16.30 -11.28
C VAL A 135 1.66 -16.85 -10.00
N VAL A 136 1.92 -16.17 -8.90
CA VAL A 136 1.42 -16.49 -7.56
C VAL A 136 0.27 -15.54 -7.22
N THR A 137 -0.90 -16.09 -6.92
CA THR A 137 -2.01 -15.35 -6.32
C THR A 137 -1.95 -15.50 -4.82
N VAL A 138 -1.83 -14.39 -4.08
CA VAL A 138 -1.71 -14.36 -2.62
C VAL A 138 -2.90 -13.63 -2.03
N SER A 139 -3.47 -14.14 -0.95
CA SER A 139 -4.42 -13.37 -0.14
C SER A 139 -4.30 -13.77 1.32
N CYS A 140 -5.04 -13.07 2.19
CA CYS A 140 -5.22 -13.55 3.54
C CYS A 140 -5.77 -14.99 3.53
N GLY A 141 -5.25 -15.79 4.45
CA GLY A 141 -5.29 -17.23 4.40
C GLY A 141 -6.51 -17.84 5.01
#